data_AF-A0A0C4EEJ7-F1
#
_entry.id   AF-A0A0C4EEJ7-F1
#
_cell.length_a   1.000
_cell.length_b   1.000
_cell.length_c   1.000
_cell.angle_alpha   90.00
_cell.angle_beta   90.00
_cell.angle_gamma   90.00
#
_symmetry.space_group_name_H-M   'P 1'
#
loop_
_entity.id
_entity.type
_entity.pdbx_description
1 polymer ?
#
loop_
_entity_poly.entity_id
_entity_poly.type
_entity_poly.pdbx_seq_one_letter_code
_entity_poly.pdbx_strand_id
1 'polypeptide(L)'
;MTSSSAAAVVENSLELFVGWLTQDGDRLPHWMLMIVPPQSLGHDRNGLGTRYHSKGGPPDGTPYRVAVEPNTNFRERVLNREFICRIAAGDADQVARAANDVPPHWCQKYVVCCLALLEKRRIIPNGHAQALAERA
;
A
#
# COMPACT_ATOMS: atom_id res chain seq x y z
N MET A 1 -22.02 -20.46 22.71
CA MET A 1 -21.41 -19.12 22.62
C MET A 1 -20.07 -19.25 21.90
N THR A 2 -20.05 -19.13 20.57
CA THR A 2 -18.84 -19.30 19.75
C THR A 2 -18.84 -18.21 18.68
N SER A 3 -18.52 -16.98 19.06
CA SER A 3 -18.35 -15.88 18.11
C SER A 3 -17.39 -14.81 18.64
N SER A 4 -16.22 -15.25 19.12
CA SER A 4 -15.22 -14.34 19.71
C SER A 4 -13.86 -14.37 18.99
N SER A 5 -13.50 -15.46 18.30
CA SER A 5 -12.19 -15.58 17.65
C SER A 5 -12.08 -14.82 16.32
N ALA A 6 -13.09 -14.90 15.44
CA ALA A 6 -13.02 -14.26 14.13
C ALA A 6 -13.05 -12.72 14.20
N ALA A 7 -13.84 -12.15 15.13
CA ALA A 7 -13.91 -10.71 15.35
C ALA A 7 -12.58 -10.15 15.89
N ALA A 8 -11.96 -10.82 16.87
CA ALA A 8 -10.68 -10.40 17.43
C ALA A 8 -9.51 -10.50 16.42
N VAL A 9 -9.55 -11.48 15.50
CA VAL A 9 -8.58 -11.58 14.40
C VAL A 9 -8.73 -10.43 13.41
N VAL A 10 -9.96 -9.97 13.16
CA VAL A 10 -10.22 -8.80 12.30
C VAL A 10 -9.72 -7.52 12.96
N GLU A 11 -9.97 -7.33 14.26
CA GLU A 11 -9.53 -6.13 15.01
C GLU A 11 -8.00 -5.98 15.07
N ASN A 12 -7.25 -7.08 15.08
CA ASN A 12 -5.78 -7.08 15.13
C ASN A 12 -5.11 -7.27 13.76
N SER A 13 -5.78 -6.87 12.70
CA SER A 13 -5.27 -7.01 11.34
C SER A 13 -5.33 -5.70 10.56
N LEU A 14 -4.52 -5.64 9.51
CA LEU A 14 -4.57 -4.59 8.50
C LEU A 14 -4.76 -5.23 7.14
N GLU A 15 -5.44 -4.53 6.25
CA GLU A 15 -5.57 -4.91 4.85
C GLU A 15 -4.55 -4.13 4.03
N LEU A 16 -3.72 -4.86 3.28
CA LEU A 16 -2.73 -4.31 2.37
C LEU A 16 -3.32 -4.25 0.96
N PHE A 17 -3.20 -3.09 0.34
CA PHE A 17 -3.62 -2.84 -1.04
C PHE A 17 -2.49 -2.25 -1.87
N VAL A 18 -2.57 -2.45 -3.18
CA VAL A 18 -1.95 -1.58 -4.18
C VAL A 18 -3.01 -0.59 -4.66
N GLY A 19 -2.66 0.69 -4.74
CA GLY A 19 -3.55 1.76 -5.18
C GLY A 19 -3.00 2.51 -6.39
N TRP A 20 -3.93 2.97 -7.23
CA TRP A 20 -3.64 3.78 -8.42
C TRP A 20 -4.35 5.13 -8.30
N LEU A 21 -3.63 6.24 -8.32
CA LEU A 21 -4.21 7.60 -8.28
C LEU A 21 -4.06 8.32 -9.61
N THR A 22 -5.01 9.18 -9.93
CA THR A 22 -4.75 10.26 -10.89
C THR A 22 -3.85 11.30 -10.24
N GLN A 23 -2.69 11.56 -10.85
CA GLN A 23 -2.10 12.89 -10.77
C GLN A 23 -2.89 13.80 -11.71
N ASP A 24 -3.17 15.02 -11.28
CA ASP A 24 -3.94 15.98 -12.07
C ASP A 24 -3.29 16.18 -13.46
N GLY A 25 -4.08 16.06 -14.53
CA GLY A 25 -3.63 16.17 -15.92
C GLY A 25 -2.93 14.92 -16.48
N ASP A 26 -3.73 13.95 -16.96
CA ASP A 26 -3.39 12.84 -17.89
C ASP A 26 -2.08 12.05 -17.71
N ARG A 27 -1.44 12.14 -16.55
CA ARG A 27 -0.28 11.32 -16.23
C ARG A 27 -0.74 9.93 -15.83
N LEU A 28 0.01 8.92 -16.31
CA LEU A 28 -0.12 7.52 -15.92
C LEU A 28 -0.41 7.41 -14.41
N PRO A 29 -1.26 6.45 -13.99
CA PRO A 29 -1.67 6.37 -12.61
C PRO A 29 -0.46 6.24 -11.68
N HIS A 30 -0.46 6.99 -10.59
CA HIS A 30 0.58 6.92 -9.57
C HIS A 30 0.36 5.70 -8.69
N TRP A 31 1.36 4.82 -8.58
CA TRP A 31 1.22 3.59 -7.80
C TRP A 31 1.65 3.82 -6.34
N MET A 32 0.92 3.21 -5.41
CA MET A 32 1.23 3.23 -3.99
C MET A 32 0.86 1.91 -3.30
N LEU A 33 1.55 1.59 -2.20
CA LEU A 33 1.07 0.64 -1.21
C LEU A 33 0.19 1.34 -0.18
N MET A 34 -0.85 0.68 0.29
CA MET A 34 -1.74 1.19 1.33
C MET A 34 -1.99 0.12 2.37
N ILE A 35 -1.82 0.45 3.65
CA ILE A 35 -2.31 -0.37 4.75
C ILE A 35 -3.50 0.32 5.40
N VAL A 36 -4.56 -0.44 5.67
CA VAL A 36 -5.83 0.10 6.18
C VAL A 36 -6.41 -0.84 7.23
N PRO A 37 -6.81 -0.34 8.41
CA PRO A 37 -7.59 -1.15 9.35
C PRO A 37 -8.92 -1.58 8.71
N PRO A 38 -9.36 -2.85 8.85
CA PRO A 38 -10.61 -3.32 8.25
C PRO A 38 -11.83 -2.46 8.62
N GLN A 39 -11.90 -1.98 9.86
CA GLN A 39 -12.96 -1.08 10.33
C GLN A 39 -12.99 0.27 9.58
N SER A 40 -11.86 0.71 9.03
CA SER A 40 -11.76 1.92 8.24
C SER A 40 -12.28 1.73 6.80
N LEU A 41 -12.60 0.51 6.36
CA LEU A 41 -13.15 0.24 5.03
C LEU A 41 -14.68 0.37 4.95
N GLY A 42 -15.35 0.26 6.11
CA GLY A 42 -16.78 -0.04 6.20
C GLY A 42 -17.77 1.14 6.15
N HIS A 43 -17.35 2.39 6.29
CA HIS A 43 -18.31 3.49 6.41
C HIS A 43 -17.97 4.79 5.65
N ASP A 44 -18.92 5.69 5.67
CA ASP A 44 -19.43 6.47 4.55
C ASP A 44 -18.63 7.75 4.30
N ARG A 45 -17.57 8.00 5.08
CA ARG A 45 -16.51 9.00 4.86
C ARG A 45 -15.38 8.75 5.88
N ASN A 46 -14.13 8.90 5.45
CA ASN A 46 -12.91 8.98 6.27
C ASN A 46 -12.27 7.68 6.76
N GLY A 47 -12.35 6.59 6.00
CA GLY A 47 -11.44 5.47 6.21
C GLY A 47 -9.99 5.94 6.12
N LEU A 48 -9.24 5.89 7.23
CA LEU A 48 -7.85 6.34 7.27
C LEU A 48 -6.90 5.16 7.11
N GLY A 49 -5.86 5.35 6.31
CA GLY A 49 -4.78 4.40 6.14
C GLY A 49 -3.44 5.10 6.03
N THR A 50 -2.39 4.31 5.84
CA THR A 50 -1.06 4.84 5.53
C THR A 50 -0.71 4.48 4.09
N ARG A 51 -0.24 5.48 3.33
CA ARG A 51 0.24 5.30 1.96
C ARG A 51 1.77 5.30 1.93
N TYR A 52 2.34 4.42 1.13
CA TYR A 52 3.78 4.35 0.87
C TYR A 52 4.01 4.40 -0.64
N HIS A 53 4.79 5.38 -1.10
CA HIS A 53 5.03 5.58 -2.52
C HIS A 53 6.29 6.40 -2.76
N SER A 54 6.86 6.27 -3.96
CA SER A 54 7.92 7.17 -4.42
C SER A 54 7.30 8.43 -5.03
N LYS A 55 7.89 9.60 -4.79
CA LYS A 55 7.52 10.90 -5.39
C LYS A 55 8.72 11.52 -6.11
N GLY A 56 8.47 12.55 -6.92
CA GLY A 56 9.50 13.28 -7.65
C GLY A 56 9.89 12.58 -8.95
N GLY A 57 11.12 12.81 -9.37
CA GLY A 57 11.67 12.33 -10.63
C GLY A 57 11.46 13.32 -11.79
N PRO A 58 11.76 12.87 -13.03
CA PRO A 58 11.69 13.71 -14.22
C PRO A 58 10.35 14.46 -14.41
N PRO A 59 9.16 13.86 -14.11
CA PRO A 59 7.89 14.57 -14.27
C PRO A 59 7.73 15.81 -13.37
N ASP A 60 8.40 15.82 -12.22
CA ASP A 60 8.27 16.86 -11.19
C ASP A 60 9.54 17.72 -11.08
N GLY A 61 10.60 17.44 -11.87
CA GLY A 61 11.87 18.15 -11.84
C GLY A 61 12.63 18.06 -10.50
N THR A 62 12.27 17.11 -9.63
CA THR A 62 12.84 16.96 -8.29
C THR A 62 13.47 15.57 -8.12
N PRO A 63 14.43 15.37 -7.19
CA PRO A 63 14.95 14.04 -6.89
C PRO A 63 13.85 13.09 -6.41
N TYR A 64 14.00 11.81 -6.74
CA TYR A 64 13.13 10.77 -6.19
C TYR A 64 13.25 10.70 -4.66
N ARG A 65 12.10 10.51 -3.98
CA ARG A 65 12.04 10.33 -2.54
C ARG A 65 10.92 9.40 -2.12
N VAL A 66 11.11 8.67 -1.02
CA VAL A 66 10.03 7.91 -0.38
C VAL A 66 9.09 8.91 0.33
N ALA A 67 7.80 8.72 0.13
CA ALA A 67 6.74 9.41 0.84
C ALA A 67 5.93 8.40 1.65
N VAL A 68 5.74 8.72 2.93
CA VAL A 68 4.88 7.99 3.86
C VAL A 68 3.81 8.96 4.33
N GLU A 69 2.57 8.67 3.99
CA GLU A 69 1.43 9.56 4.27
C GLU A 69 0.48 8.85 5.23
N PRO A 70 0.66 9.01 6.56
CA PRO A 70 -0.24 8.44 7.55
C PRO A 70 -1.56 9.21 7.59
N ASN A 71 -2.59 8.58 8.14
CA ASN A 71 -3.92 9.18 8.33
C ASN A 71 -4.51 9.75 7.03
N THR A 72 -4.22 9.11 5.90
CA THR A 72 -4.73 9.55 4.60
C THR A 72 -6.04 8.87 4.31
N ASN A 73 -6.99 9.62 3.74
CA ASN A 73 -8.27 9.06 3.34
C ASN A 73 -8.07 8.00 2.25
N PHE A 74 -8.50 6.77 2.52
CA PHE A 74 -8.28 5.61 1.68
C PHE A 74 -8.91 5.74 0.28
N ARG A 75 -9.99 6.51 0.15
CA ARG A 75 -10.72 6.68 -1.12
C ARG A 75 -10.30 7.92 -1.90
N GLU A 76 -9.71 8.91 -1.22
CA GLU A 76 -9.40 10.19 -1.84
C GLU A 76 -8.38 10.04 -2.97
N ARG A 77 -8.77 10.47 -4.18
CA ARG A 77 -7.95 10.44 -5.41
C ARG A 77 -7.52 9.05 -5.87
N VAL A 78 -8.08 7.98 -5.31
CA VAL A 78 -7.79 6.59 -5.73
C VAL A 78 -8.75 6.21 -6.85
N LEU A 79 -8.23 5.98 -8.05
CA LEU A 79 -8.98 5.51 -9.21
C LEU A 79 -9.37 4.05 -9.06
N ASN A 80 -8.40 3.23 -8.66
CA ASN A 80 -8.57 1.82 -8.47
C ASN A 80 -7.66 1.32 -7.35
N ARG A 81 -7.98 0.15 -6.81
CA ARG A 81 -7.17 -0.54 -5.82
C ARG A 81 -7.33 -2.04 -5.94
N GLU A 82 -6.29 -2.75 -5.55
CA GLU A 82 -6.25 -4.19 -5.52
C GLU A 82 -5.90 -4.64 -4.12
N PHE A 83 -6.75 -5.50 -3.55
CA PHE A 83 -6.46 -6.16 -2.29
C PHE A 83 -5.35 -7.17 -2.51
N ILE A 84 -4.29 -7.08 -1.72
CA ILE A 84 -3.16 -8.02 -1.76
C ILE A 84 -3.41 -9.13 -0.75
N CYS A 85 -3.45 -8.77 0.52
CA CYS A 85 -3.69 -9.70 1.61
C CYS A 85 -4.04 -8.96 2.91
N ARG A 86 -4.38 -9.75 3.93
CA ARG A 86 -4.48 -9.28 5.31
C ARG A 86 -3.18 -9.61 6.02
N ILE A 87 -2.63 -8.63 6.72
CA ILE A 87 -1.43 -8.76 7.56
C ILE A 87 -1.79 -8.57 9.03
N ALA A 88 -0.96 -9.06 9.95
CA ALA A 88 -1.14 -8.74 11.36
C ALA A 88 -0.85 -7.26 11.62
N ALA A 89 -1.56 -6.64 12.56
CA ALA A 89 -1.29 -5.24 12.93
C ALA A 89 0.16 -5.03 13.40
N GLY A 90 0.75 -6.04 14.04
CA GLY A 90 2.16 -6.04 14.44
C GLY A 90 3.17 -6.01 13.28
N ASP A 91 2.74 -6.33 12.05
CA ASP A 91 3.60 -6.31 10.86
C ASP A 91 3.59 -4.94 10.15
N ALA A 92 2.82 -3.95 10.64
CA ALA A 92 2.77 -2.62 10.04
C ALA A 92 4.16 -1.97 9.94
N ASP A 93 4.98 -2.12 10.98
CA ASP A 93 6.35 -1.61 11.01
C ASP A 93 7.24 -2.30 9.96
N GLN A 94 6.96 -3.56 9.63
CA GLN A 94 7.69 -4.28 8.60
C GLN A 94 7.34 -3.77 7.20
N VAL A 95 6.09 -3.34 6.98
CA VAL A 95 5.67 -2.63 5.77
C VAL A 95 6.39 -1.28 5.67
N ALA A 96 6.41 -0.50 6.74
CA ALA A 96 7.11 0.78 6.77
C ALA A 96 8.62 0.61 6.55
N ARG A 97 9.26 -0.38 7.17
CA ARG A 97 10.67 -0.71 6.94
C ARG A 97 10.92 -1.10 5.49
N ALA A 98 10.10 -1.99 4.92
CA ALA A 98 10.26 -2.42 3.53
C ALA A 98 10.15 -1.23 2.55
N ALA A 99 9.21 -0.32 2.79
CA ALA A 99 9.07 0.91 1.99
C ALA A 99 10.32 1.80 2.07
N ASN A 100 10.92 1.95 3.25
CA ASN A 100 12.13 2.78 3.40
C ASN A 100 13.42 2.10 2.90
N ASP A 101 13.48 0.77 2.92
CA ASP A 101 14.64 0.00 2.45
C ASP A 101 14.72 -0.06 0.91
N VAL A 102 13.60 0.15 0.21
CA VAL A 102 13.57 0.21 -1.25
C VAL A 102 13.96 1.63 -1.71
N PRO A 103 15.03 1.78 -2.51
CA PRO A 103 15.38 3.09 -3.07
C PRO A 103 14.21 3.70 -3.86
N PRO A 104 13.94 5.00 -3.71
CA PRO A 104 12.86 5.64 -4.43
C PRO A 104 13.21 5.79 -5.93
N HIS A 105 12.30 5.36 -6.79
CA HIS A 105 12.38 5.49 -8.26
C HIS A 105 10.97 5.56 -8.86
N TRP A 106 10.79 5.20 -10.13
CA TRP A 106 9.49 5.09 -10.79
C TRP A 106 8.45 4.37 -9.93
N CYS A 107 7.29 5.00 -9.68
CA CYS A 107 6.33 4.54 -8.69
C CYS A 107 5.87 3.08 -8.91
N GLN A 108 5.73 2.64 -10.17
CA GLN A 108 5.40 1.27 -10.51
C GLN A 108 6.47 0.29 -10.03
N LYS A 109 7.73 0.52 -10.45
CA LYS A 109 8.87 -0.30 -10.05
C LYS A 109 9.09 -0.24 -8.53
N TYR A 110 8.84 0.89 -7.90
CA TYR A 110 9.01 1.06 -6.45
C TYR A 110 8.04 0.15 -5.69
N VAL A 111 6.76 0.16 -6.06
CA VAL A 111 5.74 -0.69 -5.44
C VAL A 111 6.04 -2.17 -5.67
N VAL A 112 6.44 -2.57 -6.89
CA VAL A 112 6.87 -3.94 -7.19
C VAL A 112 8.03 -4.39 -6.28
N CYS A 113 9.07 -3.55 -6.14
CA CYS A 113 10.19 -3.85 -5.25
C CYS A 113 9.78 -3.96 -3.78
N CYS A 114 8.84 -3.12 -3.32
CA CYS A 114 8.32 -3.19 -1.96
C CYS A 114 7.58 -4.52 -1.73
N LEU A 115 6.73 -4.95 -2.66
CA LEU A 115 6.05 -6.25 -2.58
C LEU A 115 7.06 -7.40 -2.57
N ALA A 116 8.04 -7.40 -3.47
CA ALA A 116 9.07 -8.44 -3.52
C ALA A 116 9.87 -8.54 -2.20
N LEU A 117 10.12 -7.40 -1.55
CA LEU A 117 10.79 -7.37 -0.25
C LEU A 117 9.90 -7.89 0.88
N LEU A 118 8.60 -7.59 0.86
CA LEU A 118 7.62 -8.12 1.80
C LEU A 118 7.43 -9.64 1.66
N GLU A 119 7.39 -10.15 0.43
CA GLU A 119 7.39 -11.58 0.09
C GLU A 119 8.65 -12.27 0.63
N LYS A 120 9.83 -11.69 0.36
CA LYS A 120 11.10 -12.20 0.87
C LYS A 120 11.14 -12.25 2.40
N ARG A 121 10.50 -11.29 3.07
CA ARG A 121 10.36 -11.23 4.54
C ARG A 121 9.24 -12.13 5.08
N ARG A 122 8.46 -12.79 4.21
CA ARG A 122 7.31 -13.62 4.54
C ARG A 122 6.21 -12.86 5.28
N ILE A 123 6.08 -11.55 5.03
CA ILE A 123 5.00 -10.72 5.56
C ILE A 123 3.73 -10.89 4.71
N ILE A 124 3.90 -11.13 3.41
CA ILE A 124 2.81 -11.39 2.47
C ILE A 124 3.08 -12.69 1.69
N PRO A 125 2.04 -13.33 1.12
CA PRO A 125 2.21 -14.48 0.23
C PRO A 125 3.04 -14.14 -1.01
N ASN A 126 3.75 -15.13 -1.56
CA ASN A 126 4.55 -14.93 -2.78
C ASN A 126 3.66 -14.80 -4.03
N GLY A 127 4.13 -14.03 -5.01
CA GLY A 127 3.57 -13.98 -6.37
C GLY A 127 2.86 -12.66 -6.71
N HIS A 128 2.59 -11.81 -5.73
CA HIS A 128 1.99 -10.49 -5.94
C HIS A 128 2.97 -9.55 -6.65
N ALA A 129 4.26 -9.58 -6.30
CA ALA A 129 5.26 -8.74 -6.94
C ALA A 129 5.44 -9.09 -8.43
N GLN A 130 5.49 -10.38 -8.75
CA GLN A 130 5.59 -10.85 -10.14
C GLN A 130 4.34 -10.49 -10.94
N ALA A 131 3.15 -10.81 -10.43
CA ALA A 131 1.89 -10.50 -11.10
C ALA A 131 1.72 -8.99 -11.36
N LEU A 132 2.20 -8.16 -10.42
CA LEU A 132 2.15 -6.71 -10.57
C LEU A 132 3.22 -6.19 -11.55
N ALA A 133 4.42 -6.80 -11.60
CA ALA A 133 5.49 -6.43 -12.53
C ALA A 133 5.09 -6.64 -14.00
N GLU A 134 4.26 -7.63 -14.29
CA GLU A 134 3.72 -7.88 -15.64
C GLU A 134 2.78 -6.76 -16.14
N ARG A 135 2.36 -5.86 -15.25
CA ARG A 135 1.46 -4.73 -15.51
C ARG A 135 2.16 -3.37 -15.43
N ALA A 136 3.45 -3.34 -15.09
CA ALA A 136 4.23 -2.14 -14.76
C ALA A 136 4.89 -1.48 -15.98
#